data_AF-A0A966QVN1-F1
#
_entry.id   AF-A0A966QVN1-F1
#
_cell.length_a   1.000
_cell.length_b   1.000
_cell.length_c   1.000
_cell.angle_alpha   90.00
_cell.angle_beta   90.00
_cell.angle_gamma   90.00
#
_symmetry.space_group_name_H-M   'P 1'
#
loop_
_entity.id
_entity.type
_entity.pdbx_description
1 polymer ?
#
loop_
_entity_poly.entity_id
_entity_poly.type
_entity_poly.pdbx_seq_one_letter_code
_entity_poly.pdbx_strand_id
1 'polypeptide(L)' 'MEPLATPPPTTDAAALVLPLEAVGLADLADVGGKNASLGELIQQLSQEGVNVPGGFAVTAAAY' A
#
# COMPACT_ATOMS: atom_id res chain seq x y z
N MET A 1 24.32 7.03 -15.42
CA MET A 1 23.30 7.54 -14.49
C MET A 1 21.97 6.99 -15.00
N GLU A 2 21.72 5.71 -14.73
CA GLU A 2 20.46 5.03 -15.07
C GLU A 2 19.38 5.48 -14.07
N PRO A 3 18.16 5.84 -14.52
CA PRO A 3 17.07 6.09 -13.60
C PRO A 3 16.72 4.76 -12.91
N LEU A 4 16.54 4.82 -11.59
CA LEU A 4 16.04 3.73 -10.77
C LEU A 4 14.62 3.37 -11.23
N ALA A 5 14.50 2.56 -12.28
CA ALA A 5 13.27 1.89 -12.64
C ALA A 5 12.93 0.99 -11.47
N THR A 6 11.85 1.30 -10.77
CA THR A 6 11.21 0.39 -9.82
C THR A 6 11.06 -0.96 -10.52
N PRO A 7 11.55 -2.07 -9.92
CA PRO A 7 11.38 -3.37 -10.53
C PRO A 7 9.88 -3.64 -10.72
N PRO A 8 9.47 -4.28 -11.83
CA PRO A 8 8.08 -4.69 -12.00
C PRO A 8 7.69 -5.59 -10.81
N PRO A 9 6.45 -5.49 -10.29
CA PRO A 9 6.00 -6.39 -9.24
C PRO A 9 6.03 -7.82 -9.78
N THR A 10 7.01 -8.60 -9.33
CA THR A 10 7.09 -10.04 -9.61
C THR A 10 5.82 -10.69 -9.09
N THR A 11 4.97 -11.13 -10.01
CA THR A 11 3.84 -12.00 -9.70
C THR A 11 4.35 -13.33 -9.17
N ASP A 12 3.69 -13.81 -8.10
CA ASP A 12 3.75 -15.16 -7.51
C ASP A 12 4.64 -15.38 -6.27
N ALA A 13 4.28 -14.65 -5.21
CA ALA A 13 4.20 -15.07 -3.82
C ALA A 13 3.37 -13.98 -3.13
N ALA A 14 2.36 -14.32 -2.32
CA ALA A 14 1.55 -13.32 -1.64
C ALA A 14 2.46 -12.27 -0.97
N ALA A 15 2.40 -11.02 -1.45
CA ALA A 15 3.32 -9.99 -1.00
C ALA A 15 3.17 -9.84 0.52
N LEU A 16 4.23 -10.08 1.27
CA LEU A 16 4.20 -10.06 2.74
C LEU A 16 4.02 -8.63 3.28
N VAL A 17 4.41 -7.64 2.48
CA VAL A 17 4.35 -6.22 2.81
C VAL A 17 3.91 -5.45 1.57
N LEU A 18 2.97 -4.52 1.76
CA LEU A 18 2.45 -3.63 0.72
C LEU A 18 2.66 -2.16 1.14
N PRO A 19 2.99 -1.25 0.21
CA PRO A 19 3.05 0.18 0.51
C PRO A 19 1.64 0.72 0.83
N LEU A 20 1.53 1.58 1.86
CA LEU A 20 0.24 2.09 2.33
C LEU A 20 -0.50 2.93 1.28
N GLU A 21 0.23 3.65 0.42
CA GLU A 21 -0.35 4.41 -0.68
C GLU A 21 -0.96 3.55 -1.81
N ALA A 22 -0.68 2.24 -1.83
CA ALA A 22 -1.15 1.32 -2.85
C ALA A 22 -2.23 0.34 -2.37
N VAL A 23 -2.66 0.45 -1.11
CA VAL A 23 -3.74 -0.39 -0.53
C VAL A 23 -5.03 0.40 -0.41
N GLY A 24 -6.15 -0.29 -0.59
CA GLY A 24 -7.48 0.27 -0.45
C GLY A 24 -8.49 -0.76 0.01
N LEU A 25 -9.77 -0.47 -0.20
CA LEU A 25 -10.87 -1.37 0.19
C LEU A 25 -10.81 -2.74 -0.51
N ALA A 26 -10.18 -2.82 -1.68
CA ALA A 26 -10.00 -4.07 -2.40
C ALA A 26 -9.08 -5.06 -1.65
N ASP A 27 -8.14 -4.55 -0.86
CA ASP A 27 -7.12 -5.32 -0.15
C ASP A 27 -7.53 -5.62 1.30
N LEU A 28 -8.80 -5.41 1.66
CA LEU A 28 -9.27 -5.56 3.05
C LEU A 28 -9.01 -6.96 3.62
N ALA A 29 -9.14 -8.00 2.79
CA ALA A 29 -8.86 -9.38 3.19
C ALA A 29 -7.37 -9.62 3.49
N ASP A 30 -6.49 -8.87 2.82
CA ASP A 30 -5.05 -9.03 2.91
C ASP A 30 -4.44 -8.14 4.00
N VAL A 31 -4.90 -6.90 4.17
CA VAL A 31 -4.28 -5.93 5.11
C VAL A 31 -5.17 -5.51 6.28
N GLY A 32 -6.44 -5.92 6.27
CA GLY A 32 -7.44 -5.54 7.27
C GLY A 32 -7.97 -4.11 7.11
N GLY A 33 -9.11 -3.83 7.76
CA GLY A 33 -9.87 -2.60 7.56
C GLY A 33 -9.14 -1.30 7.95
N LYS A 34 -8.21 -1.34 8.91
CA LYS A 34 -7.44 -0.16 9.32
C LYS A 34 -6.44 0.27 8.25
N ASN A 35 -5.69 -0.67 7.69
CA ASN A 35 -4.69 -0.39 6.67
C ASN A 35 -5.35 0.02 5.35
N ALA A 36 -6.44 -0.66 4.98
CA ALA A 36 -7.26 -0.26 3.84
C ALA A 36 -7.80 1.18 3.97
N SER A 37 -8.37 1.53 5.14
CA SER A 37 -8.89 2.88 5.36
C SER A 37 -7.78 3.95 5.36
N LEU A 38 -6.61 3.66 5.92
CA LEU A 38 -5.47 4.59 5.87
C LEU A 38 -4.97 4.79 4.44
N GLY A 39 -4.90 3.73 3.64
CA GLY A 39 -4.51 3.83 2.23
C GLY A 39 -5.48 4.68 1.42
N GLU A 40 -6.80 4.52 1.63
CA GLU A 40 -7.81 5.40 1.03
C GLU A 40 -7.62 6.86 1.44
N LEU A 41 -7.35 7.13 2.72
CA LEU A 41 -7.08 8.48 3.21
C LEU A 41 -5.83 9.08 2.55
N ILE A 42 -4.75 8.31 2.41
CA ILE A 42 -3.54 8.77 1.71
C ILE A 42 -3.87 9.10 0.26
N GLN A 43 -4.58 8.23 -0.45
CA GLN A 43 -4.91 8.43 -1.87
C GLN A 43 -5.82 9.65 -2.11
N GLN A 44 -6.83 9.84 -1.25
CA GLN A 44 -7.80 10.93 -1.40
C GLN A 44 -7.26 12.27 -0.87
N LEU A 45 -6.68 12.27 0.33
CA LEU A 45 -6.27 13.50 1.01
C LEU A 45 -4.96 14.07 0.48
N SER A 46 -4.05 13.24 -0.06
CA SER A 46 -2.83 13.73 -0.71
C SER A 46 -3.14 14.59 -1.93
N GLN A 47 -4.25 14.31 -2.64
CA GLN A 47 -4.70 15.13 -3.77
C GLN A 47 -5.24 16.49 -3.33
N GLU A 48 -5.80 16.57 -2.12
CA GLU A 48 -6.30 17.80 -1.49
C GLU A 48 -5.19 18.58 -0.74
N GLY A 49 -3.92 18.16 -0.86
CA GLY A 49 -2.79 18.81 -0.20
C GLY A 49 -2.67 18.54 1.30
N VAL A 50 -3.43 17.58 1.83
CA VAL A 50 -3.36 17.15 3.23
C VAL A 50 -2.33 16.05 3.36
N ASN A 51 -1.29 16.29 4.15
CA ASN A 51 -0.20 15.35 4.33
C ASN A 51 -0.57 14.24 5.33
N VAL A 52 -0.79 13.03 4.81
CA VAL A 52 -0.97 11.82 5.62
C VAL A 52 0.35 11.04 5.63
N PRO A 53 0.86 10.61 6.79
CA PRO A 53 2.10 9.83 6.85
C PRO A 53 1.97 8.52 6.06
N GLY A 54 2.90 8.29 5.14
CA GLY A 54 3.04 7.03 4.42
C GLY A 54 3.61 5.90 5.29
N GLY A 55 3.88 4.75 4.67
CA GLY A 55 4.43 3.59 5.36
C GLY A 55 4.12 2.29 4.64
N PHE A 56 3.98 1.20 5.40
CA PHE A 56 3.68 -0.11 4.85
C PHE A 56 2.68 -0.88 5.71
N ALA A 57 1.94 -1.78 5.07
CA ALA A 57 1.04 -2.72 5.70
C ALA A 57 1.64 -4.14 5.58
N VAL A 58 1.64 -4.86 6.70
CA VAL A 58 1.93 -6.30 6.71
C VAL A 58 0.66 -7.03 6.30
N THR A 59 0.76 -7.97 5.36
CA THR A 59 -0.40 -8.73 4.89
C THR A 59 -0.68 -9.93 5.78
N ALA A 60 -1.90 -10.47 5.69
CA ALA A 60 -2.33 -11.66 6.40
C ALA A 60 -1.50 -12.89 6.01
N ALA A 61 -0.90 -12.91 4.82
CA ALA A 61 0.01 -13.96 4.39
C ALA A 61 1.34 -13.97 5.19
N ALA A 62 1.67 -12.88 5.87
CA ALA A 62 2.88 -12.75 6.68
C ALA A 62 2.67 -13.05 8.18
N TYR A 63 1.44 -13.37 8.58
CA TYR A 63 1.06 -13.81 9.92
C TYR A 63 0.99 -15.35 9.99
#